data_AF-A0A1D8KBD8-F1
#
_entry.id   AF-A0A1D8KBD8-F1
#
_cell.length_a   1.000
_cell.length_b   1.000
_cell.length_c   1.000
_cell.angle_alpha   90.00
_cell.angle_beta   90.00
_cell.angle_gamma   90.00
#
_symmetry.space_group_name_H-M   'P 1'
#
loop_
_entity.id
_entity.type
_entity.pdbx_description
1 polymer ?
#
loop_
_entity_poly.entity_id
_entity_poly.type
_entity_poly.pdbx_seq_one_letter_code
_entity_poly.pdbx_strand_id
1 'polypeptide(L)'
;MVALLVISIGLLGVAGLQALAVNNTHTASLRSIAAIEAANMAAYMGANPAFWAQVAPSSVTVVYGGATPFSGAGASTLNGQLPSSCTATLCTNYQMAAWDMYNWGKDLAQQLPSGQGGVQCKGATAATSNPYTCVVTVQWQEKSLGLNATSSTTASTAPAPTTSTQTYSMVTQP
;
A
#
# COMPACT_ATOMS: atom_id res chain seq x y z
N MET A 1 15.10 -8.50 51.32
CA MET A 1 15.15 -7.54 50.20
C MET A 1 15.26 -8.22 48.82
N VAL A 2 14.75 -9.46 48.65
CA VAL A 2 14.79 -10.20 47.36
C VAL A 2 13.49 -10.02 46.54
N ALA A 3 12.37 -9.76 47.21
CA ALA A 3 11.07 -9.62 46.57
C ALA A 3 11.00 -8.46 45.55
N LEU A 4 11.61 -7.31 45.85
CA LEU A 4 11.64 -6.17 44.93
C LEU A 4 12.37 -6.48 43.61
N LEU A 5 13.46 -7.25 43.68
CA LEU A 5 14.21 -7.67 42.50
C LEU A 5 13.37 -8.61 41.63
N VAL A 6 12.71 -9.60 42.22
CA VAL A 6 11.82 -10.54 41.50
C VAL A 6 10.66 -9.80 40.84
N ILE A 7 10.01 -8.86 41.55
CA ILE A 7 8.92 -8.04 41.01
C ILE A 7 9.41 -7.18 39.83
N SER A 8 10.60 -6.58 39.95
CA SER A 8 11.16 -5.74 38.88
C SER A 8 11.45 -6.52 37.59
N ILE A 9 11.94 -7.76 37.70
CA ILE A 9 12.17 -8.65 36.55
C ILE A 9 10.84 -9.09 35.92
N GLY A 10 9.84 -9.39 36.75
CA GLY A 10 8.49 -9.72 36.28
C GLY A 10 7.84 -8.57 35.50
N LEU A 11 7.98 -7.32 35.98
CA LEU A 11 7.42 -6.14 35.32
C LEU A 11 8.10 -5.83 33.98
N LEU A 12 9.41 -6.07 33.87
CA LEU A 12 10.14 -5.99 32.60
C LEU A 12 9.65 -7.02 31.58
N GLY A 13 9.33 -8.25 32.03
CA GLY A 13 8.75 -9.28 31.18
C GLY A 13 7.39 -8.86 30.58
N VAL A 14 6.51 -8.28 31.41
CA VAL A 14 5.19 -7.79 30.97
C VAL A 14 5.33 -6.60 30.02
N ALA A 15 6.26 -5.68 30.29
CA ALA A 15 6.52 -4.54 29.41
C ALA A 15 6.99 -4.99 28.01
N GLY A 16 7.82 -6.04 27.92
CA GLY A 16 8.24 -6.64 26.65
C GLY A 16 7.07 -7.23 25.86
N LEU A 17 6.15 -7.94 26.53
CA LEU A 17 4.94 -8.48 25.90
C LEU A 17 4.00 -7.36 25.42
N GLN A 18 3.84 -6.29 26.20
CA GLN A 18 3.03 -5.14 25.81
C GLN A 18 3.60 -4.45 24.57
N ALA A 19 4.92 -4.24 24.51
CA ALA A 19 5.58 -3.66 23.35
C ALA A 19 5.40 -4.53 22.09
N LEU A 20 5.52 -5.86 22.22
CA LEU A 20 5.25 -6.79 21.12
C LEU A 20 3.80 -6.71 20.66
N ALA A 21 2.83 -6.69 21.59
CA ALA A 21 1.41 -6.62 21.28
C ALA A 21 1.05 -5.35 20.50
N VAL A 22 1.61 -4.20 20.91
CA VAL A 22 1.44 -2.93 20.20
C VAL A 22 2.04 -2.99 18.80
N ASN A 23 3.26 -3.52 18.65
CA ASN A 23 3.90 -3.65 17.34
C ASN A 23 3.09 -4.56 16.40
N ASN A 24 2.61 -5.70 16.90
CA ASN A 24 1.79 -6.63 16.12
C ASN A 24 0.46 -6.00 15.71
N THR A 25 -0.17 -5.23 16.59
CA THR A 25 -1.43 -4.52 16.29
C THR A 25 -1.21 -3.47 15.20
N HIS A 26 -0.11 -2.71 15.30
CA HIS A 26 0.25 -1.71 14.29
C HIS A 26 0.52 -2.36 12.93
N THR A 27 1.30 -3.43 12.87
CA THR A 27 1.54 -4.20 11.64
C THR A 27 0.24 -4.76 11.04
N ALA A 28 -0.65 -5.32 11.85
CA ALA A 28 -1.94 -5.81 11.38
C ALA A 28 -2.82 -4.68 10.82
N SER A 29 -2.77 -3.50 11.43
CA SER A 29 -3.48 -2.30 10.94
C SER A 29 -2.98 -1.88 9.56
N LEU A 30 -1.66 -1.83 9.34
CA LEU A 30 -1.08 -1.46 8.03
C LEU A 30 -1.48 -2.44 6.92
N ARG A 31 -1.46 -3.75 7.21
CA ARG A 31 -1.92 -4.78 6.26
C ARG A 31 -3.40 -4.63 5.91
N SER A 32 -4.23 -4.28 6.90
CA SER A 32 -5.66 -4.07 6.69
C SER A 32 -5.90 -2.84 5.82
N ILE A 33 -5.19 -1.73 6.10
CA ILE A 33 -5.24 -0.52 5.26
C ILE A 33 -4.81 -0.83 3.83
N ALA A 34 -3.70 -1.55 3.63
CA ALA A 34 -3.22 -1.91 2.29
C ALA A 34 -4.25 -2.75 1.50
N ALA A 35 -4.95 -3.67 2.17
CA ALA A 35 -6.01 -4.46 1.55
C ALA A 35 -7.23 -3.60 1.18
N ILE A 36 -7.63 -2.66 2.06
CA ILE A 36 -8.72 -1.71 1.79
C ILE A 36 -8.35 -0.82 0.61
N GLU A 37 -7.14 -0.27 0.55
CA GLU A 37 -6.70 0.58 -0.55
C GLU A 37 -6.60 -0.17 -1.88
N ALA A 38 -6.23 -1.44 -1.86
CA ALA A 38 -6.29 -2.28 -3.07
C ALA A 38 -7.73 -2.50 -3.54
N ALA A 39 -8.68 -2.69 -2.60
CA ALA A 39 -10.11 -2.80 -2.92
C ALA A 39 -10.69 -1.48 -3.43
N ASN A 40 -10.29 -0.34 -2.87
CA ASN A 40 -10.65 1.00 -3.36
C ASN A 40 -10.23 1.17 -4.82
N MET A 41 -9.00 0.79 -5.15
CA MET A 41 -8.51 0.85 -6.53
C MET A 41 -9.30 -0.09 -7.46
N ALA A 42 -9.62 -1.31 -7.03
CA ALA A 42 -10.48 -2.20 -7.79
C ALA A 42 -11.89 -1.61 -8.02
N ALA A 43 -12.44 -0.90 -7.03
CA ALA A 43 -13.71 -0.19 -7.17
C ALA A 43 -13.63 0.97 -8.18
N TYR A 44 -12.55 1.76 -8.17
CA TYR A 44 -12.30 2.78 -9.20
C TYR A 44 -12.21 2.17 -10.61
N MET A 45 -11.62 0.96 -10.73
CA MET A 45 -11.60 0.25 -12.01
C MET A 45 -12.99 -0.13 -12.49
N GLY A 46 -13.83 -0.65 -11.60
CA GLY A 46 -15.22 -1.00 -11.90
C GLY A 46 -16.12 0.20 -12.19
N ALA A 47 -15.83 1.36 -11.60
CA ALA A 47 -16.59 2.59 -11.86
C ALA A 47 -16.33 3.20 -13.25
N ASN A 48 -15.15 2.94 -13.82
CA ASN A 48 -14.73 3.52 -15.11
C ASN A 48 -14.29 2.43 -16.12
N PRO A 49 -15.18 1.50 -16.50
CA PRO A 49 -14.82 0.40 -17.40
C PRO A 49 -14.43 0.91 -18.80
N ALA A 50 -14.87 2.11 -19.20
CA ALA A 50 -14.53 2.68 -20.50
C ALA A 50 -13.02 2.89 -20.68
N PHE A 51 -12.31 3.36 -19.64
CA PHE A 51 -10.85 3.47 -19.68
C PHE A 51 -10.19 2.09 -19.47
N TRP A 52 -10.63 1.35 -18.44
CA TRP A 52 -9.96 0.12 -18.01
C TRP A 52 -10.18 -1.07 -18.94
N ALA A 53 -11.21 -1.08 -19.78
CA ALA A 53 -11.38 -2.13 -20.81
C ALA A 53 -10.58 -1.83 -22.08
N GLN A 54 -10.48 -0.56 -22.48
CA GLN A 54 -9.93 -0.18 -23.79
C GLN A 54 -8.44 0.15 -23.77
N VAL A 55 -7.95 0.74 -22.68
CA VAL A 55 -6.63 1.40 -22.62
C VAL A 55 -5.74 0.83 -21.53
N ALA A 56 -6.32 0.07 -20.60
CA ALA A 56 -5.71 -0.42 -19.37
C ALA A 56 -4.18 -0.60 -19.44
N PRO A 57 -3.42 0.09 -18.59
CA PRO A 57 -1.97 0.09 -18.65
C PRO A 57 -1.41 -1.32 -18.43
N SER A 58 -0.45 -1.72 -19.26
CA SER A 58 0.20 -3.03 -19.15
C SER A 58 0.98 -3.18 -17.83
N SER A 59 1.60 -2.09 -17.37
CA SER A 59 2.16 -1.95 -16.03
C SER A 59 2.35 -0.48 -15.71
N VAL A 60 1.79 -0.03 -14.60
CA VAL A 60 1.97 1.33 -14.10
C VAL A 60 2.14 1.33 -12.58
N THR A 61 3.05 2.15 -12.10
CA THR A 61 3.27 2.41 -10.67
C THR A 61 2.96 3.86 -10.37
N VAL A 62 2.23 4.13 -9.30
CA VAL A 62 2.01 5.47 -8.74
C VAL A 62 2.89 5.68 -7.51
N VAL A 63 3.60 6.80 -7.51
CA VAL A 63 4.37 7.29 -6.36
C VAL A 63 4.00 8.76 -6.16
N TYR A 64 3.34 9.07 -5.05
CA TYR A 64 2.97 10.44 -4.74
C TYR A 64 4.19 11.27 -4.33
N GLY A 65 4.22 12.54 -4.74
CA GLY A 65 5.30 13.49 -4.40
C GLY A 65 6.40 13.66 -5.46
N GLY A 66 6.36 12.89 -6.55
CA GLY A 66 7.21 13.10 -7.73
C GLY A 66 6.63 14.10 -8.73
N ALA A 67 7.50 14.69 -9.58
CA ALA A 67 7.06 15.54 -10.70
C ALA A 67 6.24 14.76 -11.74
N THR A 68 6.53 13.46 -11.90
CA THR A 68 5.72 12.52 -12.68
C THR A 68 5.13 11.46 -11.74
N PRO A 69 3.84 11.56 -11.37
CA PRO A 69 3.24 10.67 -10.40
C PRO A 69 3.15 9.21 -10.88
N PHE A 70 3.19 8.99 -12.20
CA PHE A 70 3.12 7.66 -12.79
C PHE A 70 4.41 7.27 -13.50
N SER A 71 4.80 5.99 -13.38
CA SER A 71 5.92 5.37 -14.10
C SER A 71 5.53 3.98 -14.66
N GLY A 72 6.21 3.50 -15.70
CA GLY A 72 5.94 2.20 -16.33
C GLY A 72 5.30 2.27 -17.74
N ALA A 73 4.99 1.10 -18.31
CA ALA A 73 4.47 0.89 -19.66
C ALA A 73 2.96 1.21 -19.80
N GLY A 74 2.61 2.44 -19.43
CA GLY A 74 1.26 3.00 -19.40
C GLY A 74 1.19 4.37 -18.73
N ALA A 75 2.30 4.81 -18.13
CA ALA A 75 2.40 6.08 -17.43
C ALA A 75 2.27 7.31 -18.34
N SER A 76 2.69 7.26 -19.60
CA SER A 76 2.58 8.40 -20.52
C SER A 76 1.12 8.79 -20.77
N THR A 77 0.24 7.80 -20.92
CA THR A 77 -1.20 8.02 -21.08
C THR A 77 -1.80 8.69 -19.84
N LEU A 78 -1.49 8.19 -18.65
CA LEU A 78 -2.03 8.72 -17.39
C LEU A 78 -1.45 10.11 -17.05
N ASN A 79 -0.13 10.30 -17.18
CA ASN A 79 0.52 11.59 -16.97
C ASN A 79 0.01 12.65 -17.96
N GLY A 80 -0.22 12.27 -19.22
CA GLY A 80 -0.76 13.17 -20.24
C GLY A 80 -2.25 13.48 -20.09
N GLN A 81 -2.96 12.79 -19.19
CA GLN A 81 -4.39 12.96 -18.95
C GLN A 81 -4.70 13.40 -17.52
N LEU A 82 -3.69 13.62 -16.67
CA LEU A 82 -3.91 14.02 -15.28
C LEU A 82 -4.49 15.44 -15.21
N PRO A 83 -5.75 15.62 -14.76
CA PRO A 83 -6.36 16.93 -14.63
C PRO A 83 -5.93 17.60 -13.32
N SER A 84 -6.14 18.91 -13.20
CA SER A 84 -5.95 19.63 -11.94
C SER A 84 -7.05 19.35 -10.92
N SER A 85 -8.27 19.04 -11.38
CA SER A 85 -9.41 18.64 -10.56
C SER A 85 -10.48 17.96 -11.42
N CYS A 86 -11.08 16.88 -10.89
CA CYS A 86 -12.33 16.29 -11.38
C CYS A 86 -13.55 16.63 -10.51
N THR A 87 -13.39 17.47 -9.49
CA THR A 87 -14.48 17.89 -8.59
C THR A 87 -15.06 19.25 -8.98
N ALA A 88 -14.26 20.11 -9.63
CA ALA A 88 -14.69 21.41 -10.14
C ALA A 88 -15.05 21.39 -11.63
N THR A 89 -14.56 20.39 -12.37
CA THR A 89 -14.72 20.27 -13.83
C THR A 89 -15.10 18.84 -14.20
N LEU A 90 -15.94 18.68 -15.22
CA LEU A 90 -16.27 17.38 -15.81
C LEU A 90 -15.02 16.74 -16.44
N CYS A 91 -14.58 15.61 -15.88
CA CYS A 91 -13.47 14.83 -16.41
C CYS A 91 -13.95 13.81 -17.45
N THR A 92 -13.17 13.61 -18.50
CA THR A 92 -13.32 12.46 -19.39
C THR A 92 -12.97 11.16 -18.65
N ASN A 93 -13.36 10.01 -19.19
CA ASN A 93 -12.98 8.71 -18.63
C ASN A 93 -11.44 8.55 -18.46
N TYR A 94 -10.64 9.15 -19.34
CA TYR A 94 -9.19 9.12 -19.24
C TYR A 94 -8.68 9.98 -18.08
N GLN A 95 -9.23 11.19 -17.96
CA GLN A 95 -8.88 12.13 -16.90
C GLN A 95 -9.31 11.62 -15.53
N MET A 96 -10.48 11.00 -15.45
CA MET A 96 -11.00 10.38 -14.23
C MET A 96 -10.10 9.23 -13.78
N ALA A 97 -9.68 8.33 -14.68
CA ALA A 97 -8.75 7.25 -14.32
C ALA A 97 -7.39 7.78 -13.82
N ALA A 98 -6.83 8.81 -14.47
CA ALA A 98 -5.61 9.46 -14.01
C ALA A 98 -5.78 10.13 -12.64
N TRP A 99 -6.90 10.82 -12.43
CA TRP A 99 -7.23 11.48 -11.17
C TRP A 99 -7.43 10.48 -10.02
N ASP A 100 -8.20 9.41 -10.23
CA ASP A 100 -8.44 8.37 -9.24
C ASP A 100 -7.14 7.68 -8.84
N MET A 101 -6.30 7.34 -9.82
CA MET A 101 -5.01 6.69 -9.56
C MET A 101 -4.03 7.63 -8.86
N TYR A 102 -4.08 8.93 -9.14
CA TYR A 102 -3.29 9.95 -8.42
C TYR A 102 -3.72 10.09 -6.96
N ASN A 103 -5.03 10.20 -6.71
CA ASN A 103 -5.55 10.29 -5.33
C ASN A 103 -5.31 9.01 -4.56
N TRP A 104 -5.47 7.84 -5.19
CA TRP A 104 -5.09 6.57 -4.59
C TRP A 104 -3.61 6.55 -4.18
N GLY A 105 -2.71 7.01 -5.07
CA GLY A 105 -1.30 7.17 -4.71
C GLY A 105 -1.05 8.12 -3.54
N LYS A 106 -1.82 9.22 -3.47
CA LYS A 106 -1.77 10.18 -2.35
C LYS A 106 -2.23 9.52 -1.04
N ASP A 107 -3.34 8.81 -1.06
CA ASP A 107 -3.92 8.15 0.10
C ASP A 107 -2.98 7.06 0.61
N LEU A 108 -2.37 6.29 -0.29
CA LEU A 108 -1.32 5.32 0.03
C LEU A 108 -0.12 6.00 0.74
N ALA A 109 0.37 7.11 0.22
CA ALA A 109 1.50 7.83 0.81
C ALA A 109 1.17 8.47 2.17
N GLN A 110 -0.11 8.78 2.43
CA GLN A 110 -0.57 9.34 3.70
C GLN A 110 -0.83 8.27 4.76
N GLN A 111 -1.33 7.10 4.36
CA GLN A 111 -1.77 6.06 5.28
C GLN A 111 -0.72 4.96 5.52
N LEU A 112 0.18 4.75 4.57
CA LEU A 112 1.19 3.69 4.63
C LEU A 112 2.62 4.27 4.57
N PRO A 113 3.54 3.83 5.44
CA PRO A 113 4.94 4.24 5.37
C PRO A 113 5.56 3.84 4.03
N SER A 114 6.08 4.81 3.29
CA SER A 114 6.64 4.58 1.94
C SER A 114 5.65 3.88 0.99
N GLY A 115 4.35 4.18 1.16
CA GLY A 115 3.25 3.58 0.41
C GLY A 115 3.33 3.88 -1.08
N GLN A 116 3.24 2.83 -1.90
CA GLN A 116 3.25 2.91 -3.35
C GLN A 116 2.22 1.93 -3.94
N GLY A 117 1.63 2.32 -5.06
CA GLY A 117 0.60 1.56 -5.74
C GLY A 117 1.05 1.11 -7.12
N GLY A 118 0.64 -0.08 -7.55
CA GLY A 118 0.91 -0.62 -8.88
C GLY A 118 -0.34 -1.24 -9.48
N VAL A 119 -0.50 -1.09 -10.79
CA VAL A 119 -1.57 -1.72 -11.56
C VAL A 119 -0.97 -2.35 -12.81
N GLN A 120 -1.29 -3.63 -13.04
CA GLN A 120 -0.86 -4.36 -14.22
C GLN A 120 -2.07 -5.04 -14.85
N CYS A 121 -2.46 -4.62 -16.04
CA CYS A 121 -3.60 -5.19 -16.74
C CYS A 121 -3.15 -6.03 -17.94
N LYS A 122 -3.84 -7.14 -18.17
CA LYS A 122 -3.71 -8.01 -19.34
C LYS A 122 -5.06 -8.17 -20.03
N GLY A 123 -5.03 -8.33 -21.35
CA GLY A 123 -6.24 -8.60 -22.14
C GLY A 123 -7.07 -7.36 -22.50
N ALA A 124 -6.68 -6.17 -22.03
CA ALA A 124 -7.27 -4.91 -22.49
C ALA A 124 -6.94 -4.70 -23.97
N THR A 125 -7.96 -4.81 -24.81
CA THR A 125 -7.88 -4.54 -26.23
C THR A 125 -9.05 -3.63 -26.57
N ALA A 126 -8.91 -2.75 -27.56
CA ALA A 126 -9.99 -1.89 -28.03
C ALA A 126 -11.23 -2.65 -28.58
N ALA A 127 -11.22 -3.99 -28.54
CA ALA A 127 -12.34 -4.85 -28.89
C ALA A 127 -13.23 -5.08 -27.66
N THR A 128 -14.49 -4.68 -27.78
CA THR A 128 -15.57 -4.60 -26.78
C THR A 128 -16.02 -5.94 -26.14
N SER A 129 -15.21 -7.00 -26.14
CA SER A 129 -15.69 -8.34 -25.80
C SER A 129 -14.71 -9.28 -25.10
N ASN A 130 -13.54 -8.82 -24.63
CA ASN A 130 -12.59 -9.70 -23.94
C ASN A 130 -12.52 -9.38 -22.45
N PRO A 131 -12.51 -10.39 -21.54
CA PRO A 131 -12.26 -10.13 -20.13
C PRO A 131 -10.84 -9.57 -19.97
N TYR A 132 -10.72 -8.39 -19.38
CA TYR A 132 -9.43 -7.87 -18.95
C TYR A 132 -9.22 -8.24 -17.49
N THR A 133 -7.99 -8.59 -17.15
CA THR A 133 -7.62 -8.93 -15.78
C THR A 133 -6.56 -7.96 -15.33
N CYS A 134 -6.83 -7.25 -14.24
CA CYS A 134 -5.88 -6.33 -13.63
C CYS A 134 -5.40 -6.88 -12.29
N VAL A 135 -4.11 -6.73 -12.03
CA VAL A 135 -3.50 -6.99 -10.73
C VAL A 135 -3.21 -5.64 -10.10
N VAL A 136 -3.89 -5.34 -9.00
CA VAL A 136 -3.60 -4.20 -8.13
C VAL A 136 -2.58 -4.64 -7.10
N THR A 137 -1.51 -3.88 -6.92
CA THR A 137 -0.46 -4.13 -5.96
C THR A 137 -0.25 -2.91 -5.08
N VAL A 138 -0.22 -3.11 -3.77
CA VAL A 138 0.11 -2.10 -2.78
C VAL A 138 1.39 -2.52 -2.07
N GLN A 139 2.36 -1.62 -1.99
CA GLN A 139 3.64 -1.85 -1.32
C GLN A 139 3.86 -0.80 -0.24
N TRP A 140 4.38 -1.23 0.90
CA TRP A 140 4.70 -0.34 2.02
C TRP A 140 5.85 -0.90 2.84
N GLN A 141 6.42 -0.06 3.72
CA GLN A 141 7.43 -0.49 4.67
C GLN A 141 6.79 -0.78 6.03
N GLU A 142 7.07 -1.94 6.58
CA GLU A 142 6.72 -2.31 7.95
C GLU A 142 7.96 -2.29 8.83
N LYS A 143 7.75 -1.91 10.09
CA LYS A 143 8.74 -2.03 11.15
C LYS A 143 8.37 -3.22 12.03
N SER A 144 9.28 -4.17 12.21
CA SER A 144 9.05 -5.32 13.06
C SER A 144 10.03 -5.35 14.23
N LEU A 145 9.52 -5.70 15.42
CA LEU A 145 10.34 -5.98 16.60
C LEU A 145 10.48 -7.50 16.72
N GLY A 146 11.67 -8.03 16.48
CA GLY A 146 11.97 -9.44 16.72
C GLY A 146 12.39 -9.66 18.17
N LEU A 147 11.71 -10.51 18.93
CA LEU A 147 12.12 -10.87 20.30
C LEU A 147 13.33 -11.82 20.36
N ASN A 148 13.83 -12.30 19.21
CA ASN A 148 14.96 -13.24 19.13
C ASN A 148 16.31 -12.53 19.01
N ALA A 149 16.62 -11.63 19.94
CA ALA A 149 18.02 -11.48 20.32
C ALA A 149 18.29 -12.59 21.34
N THR A 150 19.03 -13.63 20.95
CA THR A 150 19.59 -14.61 21.90
C THR A 150 20.14 -13.83 23.10
N SER A 151 19.60 -14.10 24.27
CA SER A 151 19.93 -13.45 25.53
C SER A 151 21.42 -13.65 25.86
N SER A 152 22.28 -12.81 25.31
CA SER A 152 23.62 -12.57 25.84
C SER A 152 23.45 -11.72 27.10
N THR A 153 24.01 -12.21 28.20
CA THR A 153 23.91 -11.75 29.59
C THR A 153 24.50 -10.36 29.89
N THR A 154 24.37 -9.40 28.98
CA THR A 154 24.84 -8.03 29.14
C THR A 154 23.72 -7.07 28.73
N ALA A 155 23.19 -6.36 29.72
CA ALA A 155 22.33 -5.18 29.62
C ALA A 155 21.34 -5.16 28.43
N SER A 156 20.06 -5.42 28.76
CA SER A 156 18.87 -5.22 27.95
C SER A 156 18.93 -4.01 26.99
N THR A 157 19.46 -4.20 25.80
CA THR A 157 19.16 -3.37 24.64
C THR A 157 17.97 -4.01 23.95
N ALA A 158 16.85 -3.29 23.90
CA ALA A 158 15.71 -3.70 23.11
C ALA A 158 16.20 -4.03 21.68
N PRO A 159 15.80 -5.16 21.08
CA PRO A 159 16.22 -5.53 19.74
C PRO A 159 15.91 -4.38 18.77
N ALA A 160 16.92 -3.99 17.99
CA ALA A 160 16.78 -2.90 17.03
C ALA A 160 15.66 -3.25 16.04
N PRO A 161 14.73 -2.32 15.77
CA PRO A 161 13.64 -2.60 14.87
C PRO A 161 14.15 -2.80 13.43
N THR A 162 13.65 -3.83 12.76
CA THR A 162 13.95 -4.10 11.35
C THR A 162 12.88 -3.49 10.46
N THR A 163 13.28 -2.81 9.39
CA THR A 163 12.36 -2.31 8.35
C THR A 163 12.34 -3.29 7.19
N SER A 164 11.16 -3.73 6.76
CA SER A 164 10.98 -4.65 5.64
C SER A 164 9.88 -4.13 4.71
N THR A 165 10.11 -4.23 3.40
CA THR A 165 9.07 -3.95 2.40
C THR A 165 8.08 -5.11 2.35
N GLN A 166 6.80 -4.79 2.50
CA GLN A 166 5.70 -5.72 2.35
C GLN A 166 4.90 -5.40 1.09
N THR A 167 4.15 -6.39 0.61
CA THR A 167 3.36 -6.28 -0.60
C THR A 167 2.04 -7.01 -0.44
N TYR A 168 0.96 -6.36 -0.85
CA TYR A 168 -0.37 -6.93 -0.99
C TYR A 168 -0.78 -6.85 -2.45
N SER A 169 -1.29 -7.94 -3.01
CA SER A 169 -1.78 -7.97 -4.39
C SER A 169 -3.18 -8.55 -4.45
N MET A 170 -4.03 -7.94 -5.28
CA MET A 170 -5.39 -8.37 -5.55
C MET A 170 -5.60 -8.47 -7.06
N VAL A 171 -6.24 -9.55 -7.50
CA VAL A 171 -6.68 -9.70 -8.89
C VAL A 171 -8.11 -9.19 -9.00
N THR A 172 -8.38 -8.35 -9.98
CA THR A 172 -9.72 -7.89 -10.32
C THR A 172 -10.00 -8.16 -11.80
N GLN A 173 -11.21 -8.64 -12.05
CA GLN A 173 -11.79 -8.81 -13.38
C GLN A 173 -13.17 -8.13 -13.31
N PRO A 174 -13.20 -6.81 -13.51
CA PRO A 174 -14.45 -6.06 -13.55
C PRO A 174 -15.30 -6.40 -14.78
#